data_AF-A0A519DAI4-F1
#
_entry.id   AF-A0A519DAI4-F1
#
_cell.length_a   1.000
_cell.length_b   1.000
_cell.length_c   1.000
_cell.angle_alpha   90.00
_cell.angle_beta   90.00
_cell.angle_gamma   90.00
#
_symmetry.space_group_name_H-M   'P 1'
#
loop_
_entity.id
_entity.type
_entity.pdbx_description
1 polymer ?
#
loop_
_entity_poly.entity_id
_entity_poly.type
_entity_poly.pdbx_seq_one_letter_code
_entity_poly.pdbx_strand_id
1 'polypeptide(L)' 'MTITYINNGEPVTLEDHPLQWHLQGLQQTATGYGQRLTTRHKVRHNGRLYRVYATCFSNAASHWIIAGGVKLHIADYQVS' A
#
# COMPACT_ATOMS: atom_id res chain seq x y z
N MET A 1 10.73 6.49 -15.36
CA MET A 1 10.64 6.70 -13.90
C MET A 1 9.23 6.31 -13.47
N THR A 2 9.03 5.45 -12.46
CA THR A 2 7.67 5.08 -12.00
C THR A 2 7.20 6.10 -10.98
N ILE A 3 6.03 6.69 -11.19
CA ILE A 3 5.39 7.61 -10.26
C ILE A 3 4.14 6.91 -9.72
N THR A 4 4.00 6.88 -8.40
CA THR A 4 2.83 6.29 -7.73
C THR A 4 1.84 7.40 -7.41
N TYR A 5 0.54 7.15 -7.59
CA TYR A 5 -0.54 8.12 -7.38
C TYR A 5 -1.58 7.60 -6.39
N ILE A 6 -2.19 8.49 -5.62
CA ILE A 6 -3.44 8.20 -4.89
C ILE A 6 -4.62 8.68 -5.72
N ASN A 7 -5.61 7.81 -5.91
CA ASN A 7 -6.85 8.07 -6.66
C ASN A 7 -6.61 8.75 -8.03
N ASN A 8 -5.54 8.35 -8.73
CA ASN A 8 -5.18 8.80 -10.07
C ASN A 8 -4.90 10.33 -10.22
N GLY A 9 -4.73 11.07 -9.12
CA GLY A 9 -4.59 12.53 -9.18
C GLY A 9 -3.33 13.11 -8.54
N GLU A 10 -2.90 12.54 -7.40
CA GLU A 10 -1.82 13.12 -6.59
C GLU A 10 -0.61 12.18 -6.56
N PRO A 11 0.58 12.62 -7.02
CA PRO A 11 1.79 11.82 -6.92
C PRO A 11 2.19 11.67 -5.45
N VAL A 12 2.54 10.45 -5.06
CA VAL A 12 2.97 10.12 -3.70
C VAL A 12 4.25 9.32 -3.70
N THR A 13 5.04 9.54 -2.65
CA THR A 13 6.24 8.76 -2.38
C THR A 13 5.92 7.62 -1.42
N LEU A 14 6.35 6.41 -1.77
CA LEU A 14 6.34 5.26 -0.88
C LEU A 14 7.56 5.33 0.06
N GLU A 15 7.30 5.30 1.36
CA GLU A 15 8.32 5.16 2.39
C GLU A 15 8.31 3.71 2.91
N ASP A 16 9.49 3.11 3.11
CA ASP A 16 9.61 1.79 3.74
C ASP A 16 9.52 1.89 5.26
N HIS A 17 8.56 1.18 5.85
CA HIS A 17 8.26 1.17 7.30
C HIS A 17 7.91 -0.27 7.72
N PRO A 18 8.88 -1.21 7.67
CA PRO A 18 8.60 -2.61 7.94
C PRO A 18 8.13 -2.82 9.39
N LEU A 19 7.40 -3.90 9.60
CA LEU A 19 7.04 -4.39 10.94
C LEU A 19 8.04 -5.48 11.33
N GLN A 20 8.20 -5.79 12.62
CA GLN A 20 9.17 -6.79 13.06
C GLN A 20 9.01 -8.13 12.32
N TRP A 21 7.79 -8.58 12.11
CA TRP A 21 7.50 -9.81 11.37
C TRP A 21 7.82 -9.72 9.87
N HIS A 22 7.75 -8.52 9.27
CA HIS A 22 8.23 -8.32 7.89
C HIS A 22 9.75 -8.52 7.79
N LEU A 23 10.49 -8.02 8.79
CA LEU A 23 11.95 -8.18 8.85
C LEU A 23 12.35 -9.65 9.06
N GLN A 24 11.49 -10.43 9.71
CA GLN A 24 11.66 -11.87 9.94
C GLN A 24 11.22 -12.74 8.74
N GLY A 25 10.70 -12.14 7.67
CA GLY A 25 10.21 -12.88 6.49
C GLY A 25 8.90 -13.64 6.73
N LEU A 26 8.16 -13.28 7.78
CA LEU A 26 6.87 -13.91 8.10
C LEU A 26 5.73 -13.31 7.29
N GLN A 27 4.63 -14.05 7.16
CA GLN A 27 3.41 -13.61 6.49
C GLN A 27 2.30 -13.36 7.51
N GLN A 28 1.44 -12.36 7.25
CA GLN A 28 0.30 -12.06 8.14
C GLN A 28 -0.75 -13.18 8.15
N THR A 29 -0.95 -13.86 7.02
CA THR A 29 -1.88 -14.98 6.88
C THR A 29 -1.14 -16.21 6.37
N ALA A 30 -1.66 -17.41 6.66
CA ALA A 30 -1.01 -18.67 6.25
C ALA A 30 -0.83 -18.82 4.73
N THR A 31 -1.64 -18.11 3.93
CA THR A 31 -1.62 -18.18 2.46
C THR A 31 -1.07 -16.92 1.79
N GLY A 32 -0.86 -15.84 2.55
CA GLY A 32 -0.55 -14.52 1.99
C GLY A 32 -1.74 -13.81 1.33
N TYR A 33 -2.95 -14.37 1.39
CA TYR A 33 -4.18 -13.74 0.89
C TYR A 33 -5.01 -13.09 1.99
N GLY A 34 -5.80 -12.08 1.61
CA GLY A 34 -6.68 -11.39 2.55
C GLY A 34 -7.20 -10.04 2.05
N GLN A 35 -8.26 -9.56 2.69
CA GLN A 35 -8.91 -8.29 2.33
C GLN A 35 -8.16 -7.05 2.83
N ARG A 36 -7.34 -7.18 3.87
CA ARG A 36 -6.60 -6.08 4.49
C ARG A 36 -5.28 -6.61 5.06
N LEU A 37 -4.34 -6.87 4.17
CA LEU A 37 -2.98 -7.24 4.52
C LEU A 37 -2.17 -5.97 4.76
N THR A 38 -1.43 -5.94 5.86
CA THR A 38 -0.55 -4.83 6.21
C THR A 38 0.72 -4.96 5.41
N THR A 39 1.04 -3.97 4.58
CA THR A 39 2.29 -3.99 3.81
C THR A 39 3.42 -3.33 4.58
N ARG A 40 4.66 -3.48 4.10
CA ARG A 40 5.83 -2.76 4.64
C ARG A 40 5.80 -1.25 4.35
N HIS A 41 4.97 -0.79 3.42
CA HIS A 41 5.03 0.58 2.92
C HIS A 41 4.08 1.53 3.64
N LYS A 42 4.43 2.82 3.65
CA LYS A 42 3.55 3.94 3.98
C LYS A 42 3.62 4.99 2.90
N VAL A 43 2.59 5.82 2.80
CA VAL A 43 2.55 6.99 1.89
C VAL A 43 2.19 8.25 2.67
N ARG A 44 2.76 9.37 2.26
CA ARG A 44 2.39 10.68 2.78
C ARG A 44 1.24 11.25 1.96
N HIS A 45 0.15 11.60 2.63
CA HIS A 45 -1.03 12.20 2.03
C HIS A 45 -1.57 13.29 2.96
N ASN A 46 -1.79 14.50 2.45
CA ASN A 46 -2.28 15.65 3.24
C ASN A 46 -1.51 15.86 4.55
N GLY A 47 -0.16 15.84 4.49
CA GLY A 47 0.72 16.05 5.63
C GLY A 47 0.78 14.90 6.65
N ARG A 48 0.04 13.81 6.43
CA ARG A 48 -0.02 12.65 7.34
C ARG A 48 0.53 11.40 6.65
N LEU A 49 1.08 10.50 7.46
CA LEU A 49 1.65 9.25 6.99
C LEU A 49 0.63 8.11 7.20
N TYR A 50 0.28 7.41 6.12
CA TYR A 50 -0.71 6.34 6.13
C TYR A 50 -0.10 5.01 5.75
N ARG A 51 -0.49 3.95 6.46
CA ARG A 51 -0.13 2.57 6.13
C ARG A 51 -0.82 2.14 4.84
N VAL A 52 -0.02 1.64 3.89
CA VAL A 52 -0.53 0.98 2.69
C VAL A 52 -1.00 -0.42 3.07
N TYR A 53 -2.23 -0.73 2.71
CA TYR A 53 -2.82 -2.05 2.82
C TYR A 53 -2.96 -2.68 1.44
N ALA A 54 -2.96 -4.00 1.40
CA ALA A 54 -3.28 -4.77 0.22
C ALA A 54 -4.57 -5.57 0.43
N THR A 55 -5.44 -5.55 -0.57
CA THR A 55 -6.45 -6.59 -0.77
C THR A 55 -5.89 -7.55 -1.82
N CYS A 56 -5.58 -8.78 -1.43
CA CYS A 56 -4.93 -9.78 -2.28
C CYS A 56 -5.79 -11.05 -2.37
N PHE A 57 -6.13 -11.44 -3.60
CA PHE A 57 -6.85 -12.66 -3.92
C PHE A 57 -6.21 -13.32 -5.14
N SER A 58 -5.76 -14.57 -4.99
CA SER A 58 -5.06 -15.30 -6.06
C SER A 58 -3.83 -14.51 -6.57
N ASN A 59 -3.68 -14.30 -7.87
CA ASN A 59 -2.56 -13.59 -8.47
C ASN A 59 -2.74 -12.06 -8.53
N ALA A 60 -3.85 -11.51 -8.01
CA ALA A 60 -4.17 -10.09 -8.10
C ALA A 60 -4.16 -9.42 -6.72
N ALA A 61 -3.53 -8.24 -6.64
CA ALA A 61 -3.52 -7.40 -5.46
C ALA A 61 -3.88 -5.95 -5.81
N SER A 62 -4.68 -5.32 -4.96
CA SER A 62 -4.95 -3.88 -5.01
C SER A 62 -4.42 -3.21 -3.75
N HIS A 63 -3.78 -2.06 -3.92
CA HIS A 63 -3.17 -1.31 -2.83
C HIS A 63 -3.99 -0.07 -2.50
N TRP A 64 -4.10 0.26 -1.22
CA TRP A 64 -4.93 1.38 -0.76
C TRP A 64 -4.53 1.88 0.64
N ILE A 65 -4.97 3.09 0.98
CA ILE A 65 -4.92 3.65 2.33
C ILE A 65 -6.32 3.96 2.86
N ILE A 66 -6.45 4.18 4.17
CA ILE A 66 -7.64 4.80 4.77
C ILE A 66 -7.28 6.21 5.19
N ALA A 67 -7.88 7.21 4.55
CA ALA A 67 -7.75 8.61 4.93
C ALA A 67 -9.16 9.18 5.16
N GLY A 68 -9.38 9.83 6.31
CA GLY A 68 -10.71 10.37 6.66
C GLY A 68 -11.83 9.32 6.72
N GLY A 69 -11.51 8.05 7.00
CA GLY A 69 -12.49 6.95 7.01
C GLY A 69 -12.82 6.36 5.64
N VAL A 70 -12.26 6.91 4.55
CA VAL A 70 -12.50 6.46 3.17
C VAL A 70 -11.29 5.70 2.64
N LYS A 71 -11.54 4.68 1.80
CA LYS A 71 -10.50 3.95 1.09
C LYS A 71 -10.05 4.72 -0.14
N LEU A 72 -8.77 5.06 -0.21
CA LEU A 72 -8.14 5.68 -1.38
C LEU A 72 -7.18 4.68 -2.03
N HIS A 73 -7.36 4.41 -3.32
CA HIS A 73 -6.57 3.43 -4.06
C HIS A 73 -5.25 4.01 -4.55
N ILE A 74 -4.22 3.17 -4.54
CA ILE A 74 -2.90 3.50 -5.05
C ILE A 74 -2.73 2.88 -6.44
N ALA A 75 -2.31 3.67 -7.41
CA ALA A 75 -2.04 3.24 -8.77
C ALA A 75 -0.65 3.69 -9.21
N ASP A 76 0.06 2.84 -9.94
CA ASP A 76 1.33 3.19 -10.56
C ASP A 76 1.10 3.71 -11.98
N TYR A 77 1.78 4.79 -12.34
CA TYR A 77 1.82 5.30 -13.70
C TYR A 77 3.26 5.33 -14.20
N GLN A 78 3.49 4.74 -15.37
CA GLN A 78 4.79 4.75 -16.02
C GLN A 78 4.85 5.92 -16.99
N VAL A 79 5.77 6.86 -16.74
CA VAL A 79 6.10 7.91 -17.71
C VAL A 79 7.23 7.37 -18.59
N SER A 80 6.94 7.26 -19.90
CA SER A 80 7.88 6.87 -20.96
C SER A 80 8.94 7.92 -21.22
#